data_AF-A0AA35UZM6-F1
#
_entry.id   AF-A0AA35UZM6-F1
#
_cell.length_a   1.000
_cell.length_b   1.000
_cell.length_c   1.000
_cell.angle_alpha   90.00
_cell.angle_beta   90.00
_cell.angle_gamma   90.00
#
_symmetry.space_group_name_H-M   'P 1'
#
loop_
_entity.id
_entity.type
_entity.pdbx_description
1 polymer ?
#
loop_
_entity_poly.entity_id
_entity_poly.type
_entity_poly.pdbx_seq_one_letter_code
_entity_poly.pdbx_strand_id
1 'polypeptide(L)'
;MMKSASRTALILATALSHRSLNPNPSTPFFLRNASATVSLPLIYCTTTVTWRPPTCNHFCTSMAAGDSSPTSAAVEKQFDTFRFSLEESGNLRDRIKAVATEIDSTTRIMHSILLLVHQSRPIPEVLEKVNSHVDKLKQLFSKLAEIVGESPGQYYRYHGDWRSETQQVVSLLAFTHWLETGSLLIHTEMEQKLELNSEFCLDVEDYLTGICFMSNELPRYVVNQVTAGDYDCPRKVLKFLTDLHASFRMLNLRNDFLRKKFDGMKYDLRKVEEVYYDVKIRGLGSKGVAEVDQSVQES
;
A
#
# COMPACT_ATOMS: atom_id res chain seq x y z
N MET A 1 -4.57 18.94 84.85
CA MET A 1 -3.23 18.82 84.22
C MET A 1 -3.39 19.22 82.76
N MET A 2 -3.19 20.49 82.37
CA MET A 2 -1.94 21.11 81.84
C MET A 2 -1.38 20.34 80.62
N LYS A 3 -1.05 20.88 79.43
CA LYS A 3 -0.81 22.23 78.84
C LYS A 3 -0.76 22.05 77.29
N SER A 4 -1.35 22.91 76.44
CA SER A 4 -0.79 24.12 75.74
C SER A 4 0.06 23.85 74.47
N ALA A 5 -0.45 24.21 73.27
CA ALA A 5 0.00 25.29 72.34
C ALA A 5 1.09 24.86 71.30
N SER A 6 1.24 25.38 70.08
CA SER A 6 0.94 26.70 69.48
C SER A 6 0.74 26.62 67.95
N ARG A 7 0.05 27.65 67.42
CA ARG A 7 -0.10 28.04 66.01
C ARG A 7 1.10 28.89 65.57
N THR A 8 1.48 28.85 64.28
CA THR A 8 2.10 30.00 63.60
C THR A 8 1.78 29.99 62.09
N ALA A 9 1.15 31.06 61.63
CA ALA A 9 1.02 31.44 60.22
C ALA A 9 2.06 32.54 59.91
N LEU A 10 2.51 32.63 58.66
CA LEU A 10 3.17 33.83 58.15
C LEU A 10 2.78 34.06 56.68
N ILE A 11 2.19 35.22 56.44
CA ILE A 11 1.88 35.85 55.15
C ILE A 11 2.78 37.09 55.05
N LEU A 12 3.40 37.33 53.89
CA LEU A 12 3.76 38.67 53.35
C LEU A 12 4.15 38.48 51.86
N ALA A 13 3.30 38.82 50.89
CA ALA A 13 3.08 40.13 50.25
C ALA A 13 4.14 40.54 49.18
N THR A 14 3.68 40.44 47.92
CA THR A 14 3.76 41.43 46.81
C THR A 14 5.11 42.03 46.36
N ALA A 15 5.43 41.81 45.08
CA ALA A 15 5.95 42.85 44.20
C ALA A 15 5.38 42.70 42.77
N LEU A 16 4.64 43.72 42.34
CA LEU A 16 4.18 43.95 40.96
C LEU A 16 5.27 44.68 40.19
N SER A 17 5.50 44.30 38.93
CA SER A 17 5.85 45.28 37.88
C SER A 17 5.50 44.75 36.49
N HIS A 18 4.60 45.50 35.84
CA HIS A 18 4.20 45.42 34.45
C HIS A 18 5.38 45.70 33.50
N ARG A 19 5.45 45.00 32.36
CA ARG A 19 5.45 45.65 31.03
C ARG A 19 5.19 44.67 29.88
N SER A 20 4.30 45.14 29.01
CA SER A 20 3.76 44.58 27.77
C SER A 20 4.77 44.64 26.60
N LEU A 21 4.64 43.72 25.62
CA LEU A 21 4.27 43.99 24.21
C LEU A 21 4.63 42.81 23.29
N ASN A 22 3.61 42.21 22.66
CA ASN A 22 3.70 41.35 21.46
C ASN A 22 3.97 42.26 20.22
N PRO A 23 4.65 41.84 19.13
CA PRO A 23 4.02 41.01 18.09
C PRO A 23 4.95 40.02 17.34
N ASN A 24 4.36 38.91 16.85
CA ASN A 24 4.88 38.06 15.76
C ASN A 24 5.02 38.88 14.45
N PRO A 25 5.91 38.54 13.47
CA PRO A 25 5.60 37.39 12.58
C PRO A 25 6.80 36.69 11.86
N SER A 26 6.53 35.44 11.44
CA SER A 26 6.97 34.74 10.21
C SER A 26 8.40 34.92 9.65
N THR A 27 9.15 33.81 9.54
CA THR A 27 10.22 33.63 8.54
C THR A 27 10.13 32.28 7.82
N PRO A 28 10.47 32.22 6.51
CA PRO A 28 10.32 31.05 5.66
C PRO A 28 11.61 30.25 5.53
N PHE A 29 11.43 28.98 5.15
CA PHE A 29 12.45 28.04 4.71
C PHE A 29 13.23 28.58 3.48
N PHE A 30 14.56 28.57 3.55
CA PHE A 30 15.43 28.56 2.37
C PHE A 30 16.41 27.39 2.43
N LEU A 31 16.53 26.76 1.26
CA LEU A 31 17.27 25.55 0.92
C LEU A 31 18.78 25.69 1.14
N ARG A 32 19.37 24.66 1.77
CA ARG A 32 20.82 24.46 1.86
C ARG A 32 21.25 23.45 0.78
N ASN A 33 21.84 23.94 -0.31
CA ASN A 33 22.64 23.13 -1.23
C ASN A 33 24.09 23.13 -0.73
N ALA A 34 24.64 21.94 -0.44
CA ALA A 34 26.07 21.72 -0.39
C ALA A 34 26.36 20.25 -0.74
N SER A 35 26.79 20.03 -1.98
CA SER A 35 27.40 18.79 -2.44
C SER A 35 28.74 18.61 -1.73
N ALA A 36 28.93 17.47 -1.07
CA ALA A 36 30.22 17.04 -0.55
C ALA A 36 30.55 15.67 -1.15
N THR A 37 31.50 15.69 -2.09
CA THR A 37 32.20 14.53 -2.61
C THR A 37 33.14 13.99 -1.54
N VAL A 38 32.94 12.74 -1.09
CA VAL A 38 33.86 12.04 -0.20
C VAL A 38 34.71 11.10 -1.03
N SER A 39 35.98 11.46 -1.18
CA SER A 39 37.04 10.64 -1.78
C SER A 39 37.58 9.66 -0.73
N LEU A 40 37.57 8.36 -1.03
CA LEU A 40 38.22 7.31 -0.25
C LEU A 40 39.70 7.17 -0.67
N PRO A 41 40.66 7.06 0.27
CA PRO A 41 42.07 6.89 -0.09
C PRO A 41 42.41 5.41 -0.37
N LEU A 42 43.20 5.21 -1.43
CA LEU A 42 43.90 3.96 -1.74
C LEU A 42 44.90 3.63 -0.62
N ILE A 43 44.74 2.46 0.01
CA ILE A 43 45.78 1.89 0.88
C ILE A 43 46.56 0.85 0.08
N TYR A 44 47.80 1.18 -0.22
CA TYR A 44 48.84 0.25 -0.67
C TYR A 44 49.17 -0.71 0.48
N CYS A 45 49.00 -2.02 0.24
CA CYS A 45 49.52 -3.06 1.13
C CYS A 45 50.56 -3.89 0.36
N THR A 46 51.83 -3.54 0.56
CA THR A 46 52.99 -4.33 0.11
C THR A 46 53.18 -5.51 1.05
N THR A 47 52.89 -6.73 0.58
CA THR A 47 53.42 -7.96 1.19
C THR A 47 54.35 -8.64 0.20
N THR A 48 55.63 -8.63 0.54
CA THR A 48 56.71 -9.35 -0.13
C THR A 48 56.53 -10.84 0.11
N VAL A 49 56.13 -11.59 -0.90
CA VAL A 49 56.21 -13.06 -0.92
C VAL A 49 57.34 -13.45 -1.87
N THR A 50 58.35 -14.11 -1.30
CA THR A 50 59.56 -14.55 -1.99
C THR A 50 59.24 -15.73 -2.92
N TRP A 51 59.41 -15.51 -4.22
CA TRP A 51 59.32 -16.53 -5.25
C TRP A 51 60.54 -17.46 -5.20
N ARG A 52 60.33 -18.76 -5.01
CA ARG A 52 61.29 -19.81 -5.37
C ARG A 52 60.74 -20.58 -6.57
N PRO A 53 61.50 -20.77 -7.67
CA PRO A 53 61.03 -21.58 -8.79
C PRO A 53 61.33 -23.06 -8.51
N PRO A 54 60.41 -24.00 -8.76
CA PRO A 54 60.77 -25.38 -8.98
C PRO A 54 61.10 -25.60 -10.45
N THR A 55 62.27 -26.19 -10.64
CA THR A 55 62.86 -26.77 -11.84
C THR A 55 61.87 -27.46 -12.77
N CYS A 56 61.94 -27.11 -14.07
CA CYS A 56 61.46 -27.95 -15.17
C CYS A 56 62.17 -29.32 -15.14
N ASN A 57 61.40 -30.40 -15.22
CA ASN A 57 61.82 -31.59 -15.94
C ASN A 57 60.60 -32.35 -16.48
N HIS A 58 60.59 -32.47 -17.82
CA HIS A 58 59.94 -33.45 -18.69
C HIS A 58 58.89 -34.40 -18.11
N PHE A 59 57.70 -34.45 -18.75
CA PHE A 59 57.30 -35.61 -19.57
C PHE A 59 55.98 -35.30 -20.31
N CYS A 60 56.08 -35.05 -21.61
CA CYS A 60 54.91 -35.13 -22.50
C CYS A 60 54.54 -36.60 -22.65
N THR A 61 53.39 -36.99 -22.07
CA THR A 61 52.76 -38.27 -22.38
C THR A 61 51.38 -37.98 -22.95
N SER A 62 51.26 -38.20 -24.25
CA SER A 62 50.01 -38.31 -24.98
C SER A 62 49.14 -39.41 -24.36
N MET A 63 47.93 -39.06 -23.93
CA MET A 63 46.79 -39.96 -23.81
C MET A 63 45.53 -39.16 -24.13
N ALA A 64 44.86 -39.57 -25.20
CA ALA A 64 43.58 -39.03 -25.61
C ALA A 64 42.47 -39.49 -24.65
N ALA A 65 41.70 -38.53 -24.14
CA ALA A 65 40.29 -38.68 -23.81
C ALA A 65 39.65 -37.31 -24.03
N GLY A 66 38.76 -37.22 -25.01
CA GLY A 66 38.18 -35.96 -25.46
C GLY A 66 37.26 -35.36 -24.40
N ASP A 67 37.69 -34.24 -23.83
CA ASP A 67 36.77 -33.23 -23.32
C ASP A 67 36.63 -32.16 -24.41
N SER A 68 35.44 -32.10 -25.00
CA SER A 68 35.05 -31.08 -25.96
C SER A 68 35.01 -29.71 -25.26
N SER A 69 36.18 -29.05 -25.17
CA SER A 69 36.23 -27.64 -24.82
C SER A 69 35.39 -26.86 -25.84
N PRO A 70 34.38 -26.08 -25.42
CA PRO A 70 33.52 -25.39 -26.36
C PRO A 70 34.40 -24.45 -27.21
N THR A 71 34.40 -24.66 -28.52
CA THR A 71 35.09 -23.77 -29.47
C THR A 71 34.61 -22.33 -29.26
N SER A 72 35.48 -21.32 -29.39
CA SER A 72 35.11 -19.89 -29.24
C SER A 72 33.80 -19.53 -29.96
N ALA A 73 33.63 -20.04 -31.19
CA ALA A 73 32.42 -19.84 -32.00
C ALA A 73 31.13 -20.43 -31.37
N ALA A 74 31.22 -21.53 -30.62
CA ALA A 74 30.08 -22.12 -29.92
C ALA A 74 29.65 -21.26 -28.73
N VAL A 75 30.63 -20.66 -28.02
CA VAL A 75 30.36 -19.70 -26.95
C VAL A 75 29.75 -18.42 -27.52
N GLU A 76 30.32 -17.85 -28.58
CA GLU A 76 29.80 -16.65 -29.26
C GLU A 76 28.34 -16.84 -29.69
N LYS A 77 28.03 -17.96 -30.36
CA LYS A 77 26.65 -18.29 -30.78
C LYS A 77 25.68 -18.42 -29.58
N GLN A 78 26.15 -18.94 -28.45
CA GLN A 78 25.34 -19.04 -27.24
C GLN A 78 25.00 -17.64 -26.69
N PHE A 79 25.98 -16.74 -26.63
CA PHE A 79 25.77 -15.37 -26.17
C PHE A 79 24.92 -14.54 -27.13
N ASP A 80 25.01 -14.77 -28.44
CA ASP A 80 24.10 -14.17 -29.42
C ASP A 80 22.65 -14.62 -29.18
N THR A 81 22.44 -15.90 -28.85
CA THR A 81 21.11 -16.41 -28.51
C THR A 81 20.57 -15.77 -27.23
N PHE A 82 21.41 -15.61 -26.20
CA PHE A 82 21.02 -14.91 -24.97
C PHE A 82 20.69 -13.44 -25.21
N ARG A 83 21.48 -12.77 -26.05
CA ARG A 83 21.23 -11.38 -26.44
C ARG A 83 19.84 -11.24 -27.06
N PHE A 84 19.51 -12.06 -28.05
CA PHE A 84 18.20 -12.01 -28.73
C PHE A 84 17.04 -12.25 -27.74
N SER A 85 17.17 -13.26 -26.87
CA SER A 85 16.15 -13.56 -25.87
C SER A 85 15.96 -12.41 -24.85
N LEU A 86 17.03 -11.73 -24.45
CA LEU A 86 16.95 -10.58 -23.55
C LEU A 86 16.33 -9.35 -24.22
N GLU A 87 16.62 -9.11 -25.50
CA GLU A 87 16.00 -8.04 -26.28
C GLU A 87 14.48 -8.27 -26.43
N GLU A 88 14.05 -9.49 -26.75
CA GLU A 88 12.64 -9.87 -26.83
C GLU A 88 11.91 -9.69 -25.48
N SER A 89 12.52 -10.17 -24.38
CA SER A 89 11.99 -10.00 -23.03
C SER A 89 11.91 -8.53 -22.62
N GLY A 90 12.88 -7.70 -23.05
CA GLY A 90 12.87 -6.25 -22.86
C GLY A 90 11.71 -5.58 -23.60
N ASN A 91 11.56 -5.87 -24.89
CA ASN A 91 10.47 -5.33 -25.71
C ASN A 91 9.08 -5.68 -25.14
N LEU A 92 8.91 -6.91 -24.63
CA LEU A 92 7.68 -7.32 -23.98
C LEU A 92 7.40 -6.51 -22.71
N ARG A 93 8.42 -6.33 -21.85
CA ARG A 93 8.30 -5.53 -20.62
C ARG A 93 7.92 -4.07 -20.92
N ASP A 94 8.49 -3.48 -21.96
CA ASP A 94 8.19 -2.10 -22.33
C ASP A 94 6.71 -1.94 -22.77
N ARG A 95 6.18 -2.92 -23.51
CA ARG A 95 4.76 -2.95 -23.91
C ARG A 95 3.84 -3.12 -22.70
N ILE A 96 4.19 -4.00 -21.76
CA ILE A 96 3.45 -4.20 -20.50
C ILE A 96 3.42 -2.89 -19.70
N LYS A 97 4.56 -2.24 -19.52
CA LYS A 97 4.67 -0.97 -18.78
C LYS A 97 3.90 0.17 -19.44
N ALA A 98 3.83 0.20 -20.77
CA ALA A 98 3.00 1.17 -21.48
C ALA A 98 1.52 1.01 -21.09
N VAL A 99 0.99 -0.22 -21.06
CA VAL A 99 -0.39 -0.48 -20.63
C VAL A 99 -0.58 -0.18 -19.14
N ALA A 100 0.35 -0.60 -18.28
CA ALA A 100 0.31 -0.29 -16.85
C ALA A 100 0.24 1.22 -16.59
N THR A 101 0.98 2.03 -17.35
CA THR A 101 0.93 3.51 -17.26
C THR A 101 -0.44 4.07 -17.68
N GLU A 102 -1.10 3.48 -18.68
CA GLU A 102 -2.48 3.85 -19.04
C GLU A 102 -3.48 3.49 -17.93
N ILE A 103 -3.29 2.36 -17.23
CA ILE A 103 -4.09 1.95 -16.07
C ILE A 103 -3.88 2.94 -14.91
N ASP A 104 -2.62 3.32 -14.59
CA ASP A 104 -2.31 4.33 -13.57
C ASP A 104 -2.99 5.66 -13.88
N SER A 105 -2.91 6.15 -15.12
CA SER A 105 -3.59 7.37 -15.55
C SER A 105 -5.11 7.31 -15.32
N THR A 106 -5.74 6.20 -15.73
CA THR A 106 -7.20 6.00 -15.58
C THR A 106 -7.60 5.94 -14.10
N THR A 107 -6.84 5.20 -13.29
CA THR A 107 -7.10 5.07 -11.86
C THR A 107 -6.88 6.37 -11.09
N ARG A 108 -5.93 7.23 -11.48
CA ARG A 108 -5.77 8.57 -10.90
C ARG A 108 -6.98 9.46 -11.14
N ILE A 109 -7.57 9.40 -12.34
CA ILE A 109 -8.80 10.13 -12.65
C ILE A 109 -9.94 9.60 -11.77
N MET A 110 -10.15 8.28 -11.72
CA MET A 110 -11.18 7.66 -10.88
C MET A 110 -11.01 8.02 -9.41
N HIS A 111 -9.78 7.98 -8.89
CA HIS A 111 -9.49 8.36 -7.52
C HIS A 111 -9.82 9.84 -7.26
N SER A 112 -9.47 10.74 -8.19
CA SER A 112 -9.81 12.17 -8.07
C SER A 112 -11.32 12.42 -8.01
N ILE A 113 -12.11 11.63 -8.75
CA ILE A 113 -13.57 11.68 -8.72
C ILE A 113 -14.07 11.12 -7.38
N LEU A 114 -13.56 9.98 -6.93
CA LEU A 114 -13.95 9.37 -5.65
C LEU A 114 -13.66 10.28 -4.46
N LEU A 115 -12.59 11.09 -4.49
CA LEU A 115 -12.32 12.06 -3.43
C LEU A 115 -13.47 13.06 -3.18
N LEU A 116 -14.38 13.25 -4.14
CA LEU A 116 -15.55 14.10 -3.99
C LEU A 116 -16.56 13.57 -2.96
N VAL A 117 -16.56 12.26 -2.65
CA VAL A 117 -17.42 11.71 -1.59
C VAL A 117 -17.10 12.30 -0.21
N HIS A 118 -15.86 12.76 -0.02
CA HIS A 118 -15.42 13.44 1.20
C HIS A 118 -15.86 14.91 1.28
N GLN A 119 -16.39 15.48 0.20
CA GLN A 119 -16.81 16.88 0.09
C GLN A 119 -18.35 17.04 0.13
N SER A 120 -19.06 16.07 0.69
CA SER A 120 -20.53 16.06 0.79
C SER A 120 -21.26 16.12 -0.56
N ARG A 121 -20.62 15.64 -1.64
CA ARG A 121 -21.29 15.47 -2.94
C ARG A 121 -22.22 14.26 -2.89
N PRO A 122 -23.36 14.28 -3.62
CA PRO A 122 -24.25 13.12 -3.69
C PRO A 122 -23.51 11.90 -4.22
N ILE A 123 -23.51 10.81 -3.45
CA ILE A 123 -22.84 9.55 -3.81
C ILE A 123 -23.24 9.05 -5.21
N PRO A 124 -24.53 9.05 -5.63
CA PRO A 124 -24.91 8.58 -6.96
C PRO A 124 -24.25 9.33 -8.12
N GLU A 125 -24.10 10.66 -8.01
CA GLU A 125 -23.44 11.47 -9.04
C GLU A 125 -21.95 11.13 -9.17
N VAL A 126 -21.30 10.89 -8.03
CA VAL A 126 -19.88 10.50 -8.00
C VAL A 126 -19.70 9.12 -8.61
N LEU A 127 -20.55 8.16 -8.23
CA LEU A 127 -20.48 6.78 -8.72
C LEU A 127 -20.73 6.68 -10.22
N GLU A 128 -21.67 7.46 -10.77
CA GLU A 128 -21.92 7.50 -12.23
C GLU A 128 -20.64 7.88 -12.99
N LYS A 129 -19.92 8.92 -12.55
CA LYS A 129 -18.67 9.38 -13.15
C LYS A 129 -17.52 8.38 -12.99
N VAL A 130 -17.46 7.66 -11.88
CA VAL A 130 -16.44 6.62 -11.67
C VAL A 130 -16.74 5.41 -12.57
N ASN A 131 -18.01 4.98 -12.61
CA ASN A 131 -18.45 3.83 -13.39
C ASN A 131 -18.25 4.05 -14.90
N SER A 132 -18.29 5.30 -15.39
CA SER A 132 -17.97 5.61 -16.80
C SER A 132 -16.53 5.29 -17.22
N HIS A 133 -15.62 5.03 -16.27
CA HIS A 133 -14.22 4.67 -16.55
C HIS A 133 -13.97 3.15 -16.46
N VAL A 134 -14.93 2.37 -15.97
CA VAL A 134 -14.77 0.92 -15.78
C VAL A 134 -14.58 0.21 -17.12
N ASP A 135 -15.30 0.60 -18.17
CA ASP A 135 -15.13 0.00 -19.50
C ASP A 135 -13.74 0.25 -20.09
N LYS A 136 -13.13 1.39 -19.79
CA LYS A 136 -11.74 1.67 -20.19
C LYS A 136 -10.77 0.76 -19.44
N LEU A 137 -11.00 0.51 -18.14
CA LEU A 137 -10.18 -0.45 -17.38
C LEU A 137 -10.28 -1.86 -17.96
N LYS A 138 -11.49 -2.35 -18.28
CA LYS A 138 -11.70 -3.66 -18.92
C LYS A 138 -10.85 -3.78 -20.19
N GLN A 139 -10.96 -2.81 -21.09
CA GLN A 139 -10.16 -2.78 -22.34
C GLN A 139 -8.65 -2.83 -22.08
N LEU A 140 -8.16 -2.12 -21.06
CA LEU A 140 -6.74 -2.12 -20.70
C LEU A 140 -6.28 -3.47 -20.14
N PHE A 141 -7.09 -4.11 -19.28
CA PHE A 141 -6.81 -5.46 -18.79
C PHE A 141 -6.87 -6.51 -19.90
N SER A 142 -7.82 -6.41 -20.84
CA SER A 142 -7.84 -7.29 -22.02
C SER A 142 -6.58 -7.13 -22.87
N LYS A 143 -6.16 -5.88 -23.14
CA LYS A 143 -4.92 -5.60 -23.87
C LYS A 143 -3.69 -6.14 -23.13
N LEU A 144 -3.66 -6.01 -21.80
CA LEU A 144 -2.58 -6.56 -20.97
C LEU A 144 -2.55 -8.09 -21.05
N ALA A 145 -3.72 -8.75 -20.99
CA ALA A 145 -3.85 -10.18 -21.12
C ALA A 145 -3.37 -10.69 -22.50
N GLU A 146 -3.69 -9.99 -23.59
CA GLU A 146 -3.20 -10.30 -24.93
C GLU A 146 -1.67 -10.26 -25.01
N ILE A 147 -1.06 -9.18 -24.48
CA ILE A 147 0.41 -9.03 -24.47
C ILE A 147 1.07 -10.15 -23.66
N VAL A 148 0.53 -10.49 -22.49
CA VAL A 148 1.07 -11.57 -21.64
C VAL A 148 0.83 -12.95 -22.28
N GLY A 149 -0.26 -13.12 -23.02
CA GLY A 149 -0.61 -14.35 -23.74
C GLY A 149 0.39 -14.71 -24.86
N GLU A 150 1.14 -13.74 -25.39
CA GLU A 150 2.24 -14.01 -26.34
C GLU A 150 3.37 -14.84 -25.74
N SER A 151 3.48 -14.88 -24.40
CA SER A 151 4.49 -15.65 -23.67
C SER A 151 3.86 -16.59 -22.64
N PRO A 152 3.30 -17.73 -23.10
CA PRO A 152 2.62 -18.69 -22.21
C PRO A 152 3.50 -19.13 -21.04
N GLY A 153 2.93 -19.18 -19.84
CA GLY A 153 3.61 -19.60 -18.62
C GLY A 153 4.56 -18.55 -17.99
N GLN A 154 4.65 -17.34 -18.57
CA GLN A 154 5.50 -16.26 -18.02
C GLN A 154 4.73 -15.20 -17.23
N TYR A 155 3.46 -15.43 -16.88
CA TYR A 155 2.62 -14.48 -16.11
C TYR A 155 3.36 -13.89 -14.90
N TYR A 156 3.83 -14.75 -13.99
CA TYR A 156 4.49 -14.34 -12.76
C TYR A 156 5.88 -13.71 -12.96
N ARG A 157 6.52 -13.93 -14.12
CA ARG A 157 7.82 -13.30 -14.46
C ARG A 157 7.67 -11.79 -14.64
N TYR A 158 6.56 -11.36 -15.25
CA TYR A 158 6.29 -9.95 -15.54
C TYR A 158 5.27 -9.33 -14.59
N HIS A 159 4.54 -10.12 -13.79
CA HIS A 159 3.50 -9.68 -12.88
C HIS A 159 3.84 -8.43 -12.05
N GLY A 160 5.09 -8.31 -11.61
CA GLY A 160 5.56 -7.13 -10.86
C GLY A 160 5.46 -5.80 -11.61
N ASP A 161 5.38 -5.80 -12.94
CA ASP A 161 5.32 -4.58 -13.77
C ASP A 161 3.93 -3.92 -13.80
N TRP A 162 2.85 -4.62 -13.39
CA TRP A 162 1.47 -4.06 -13.31
C TRP A 162 0.78 -4.33 -11.96
N ARG A 163 1.52 -4.89 -11.00
CA ARG A 163 1.00 -5.30 -9.69
C ARG A 163 0.38 -4.13 -8.94
N SER A 164 1.11 -3.00 -8.86
CA SER A 164 0.66 -1.80 -8.14
C SER A 164 -0.64 -1.24 -8.69
N GLU A 165 -0.76 -1.24 -10.01
CA GLU A 165 -1.90 -0.74 -10.77
C GLU A 165 -3.12 -1.62 -10.49
N THR A 166 -2.94 -2.94 -10.48
CA THR A 166 -4.00 -3.89 -10.14
C THR A 166 -4.49 -3.70 -8.72
N GLN A 167 -3.60 -3.59 -7.74
CA GLN A 167 -3.95 -3.32 -6.34
C GLN A 167 -4.72 -2.00 -6.18
N GLN A 168 -4.36 -0.97 -6.95
CA GLN A 168 -5.07 0.31 -6.95
C GLN A 168 -6.45 0.22 -7.59
N VAL A 169 -6.59 -0.50 -8.71
CA VAL A 169 -7.89 -0.78 -9.35
C VAL A 169 -8.82 -1.51 -8.38
N VAL A 170 -8.33 -2.59 -7.75
CA VAL A 170 -9.06 -3.37 -6.73
C VAL A 170 -9.57 -2.44 -5.64
N SER A 171 -8.71 -1.58 -5.09
CA SER A 171 -9.06 -0.63 -4.03
C SER A 171 -10.21 0.30 -4.44
N LEU A 172 -10.11 0.93 -5.61
CA LEU A 172 -11.11 1.88 -6.10
C LEU A 172 -12.46 1.21 -6.41
N LEU A 173 -12.43 0.04 -7.05
CA LEU A 173 -13.65 -0.70 -7.39
C LEU A 173 -14.32 -1.26 -6.13
N ALA A 174 -13.55 -1.77 -5.16
CA ALA A 174 -14.07 -2.22 -3.89
C ALA A 174 -14.70 -1.06 -3.09
N PHE A 175 -14.07 0.12 -3.09
CA PHE A 175 -14.64 1.30 -2.43
C PHE A 175 -15.93 1.77 -3.10
N THR A 176 -15.95 1.78 -4.44
CA THR A 176 -17.15 2.11 -5.24
C THR A 176 -18.30 1.16 -4.92
N HIS A 177 -18.04 -0.15 -4.90
CA HIS A 177 -19.04 -1.17 -4.56
C HIS A 177 -19.54 -1.06 -3.12
N TRP A 178 -18.64 -0.73 -2.18
CA TRP A 178 -19.01 -0.51 -0.78
C TRP A 178 -19.90 0.72 -0.61
N LEU A 179 -19.64 1.81 -1.35
CA LEU A 179 -20.50 2.99 -1.36
C LEU A 179 -21.90 2.69 -1.94
N GLU A 180 -22.01 1.76 -2.88
CA GLU A 180 -23.26 1.33 -3.51
C GLU A 180 -24.08 0.39 -2.60
N THR A 181 -23.41 -0.59 -1.98
CA THR A 181 -24.09 -1.75 -1.35
C THR A 181 -23.87 -1.85 0.16
N GLY A 182 -22.84 -1.21 0.70
CA GLY A 182 -22.36 -1.40 2.07
C GLY A 182 -21.68 -2.75 2.31
N SER A 183 -21.36 -3.51 1.25
CA SER A 183 -20.76 -4.84 1.31
C SER A 183 -19.37 -4.89 0.67
N LEU A 184 -18.64 -5.99 0.89
CA LEU A 184 -17.34 -6.23 0.27
C LEU A 184 -17.55 -6.78 -1.15
N LEU A 185 -16.88 -6.20 -2.15
CA LEU A 185 -16.78 -6.78 -3.49
C LEU A 185 -15.88 -7.99 -3.44
N ILE A 186 -16.44 -9.20 -3.55
CA ILE A 186 -15.66 -10.44 -3.43
C ILE A 186 -14.75 -10.65 -4.66
N HIS A 187 -13.70 -11.47 -4.48
CA HIS A 187 -12.68 -11.72 -5.52
C HIS A 187 -13.27 -12.15 -6.86
N THR A 188 -14.22 -13.09 -6.87
CA THR A 188 -14.87 -13.57 -8.10
C THR A 188 -15.73 -12.50 -8.79
N GLU A 189 -16.45 -11.69 -8.02
CA GLU A 189 -17.22 -10.56 -8.56
C GLU A 189 -16.30 -9.49 -9.15
N MET A 190 -15.11 -9.31 -8.58
CA MET A 190 -14.10 -8.39 -9.12
C MET A 190 -13.54 -8.87 -10.45
N GLU A 191 -13.20 -10.15 -10.58
CA GLU A 191 -12.77 -10.75 -11.84
C GLU A 191 -13.86 -10.61 -12.92
N GLN A 192 -15.12 -10.85 -12.55
CA GLN A 192 -16.26 -10.65 -13.45
C GLN A 192 -16.42 -9.18 -13.86
N LYS A 193 -16.28 -8.24 -12.92
CA LYS A 193 -16.41 -6.80 -13.18
C LYS A 193 -15.31 -6.28 -14.12
N LEU A 194 -14.13 -6.89 -14.08
CA LEU A 194 -13.00 -6.59 -14.97
C LEU A 194 -12.98 -7.45 -16.24
N GLU A 195 -13.93 -8.38 -16.40
CA GLU A 195 -14.01 -9.31 -17.55
C GLU A 195 -12.70 -10.08 -17.78
N LEU A 196 -12.09 -10.55 -16.68
CA LEU A 196 -10.87 -11.33 -16.72
C LEU A 196 -11.16 -12.77 -17.17
N ASN A 197 -10.26 -13.35 -17.97
CA ASN A 197 -10.39 -14.69 -18.55
C ASN A 197 -9.62 -15.73 -17.72
N SER A 198 -9.88 -17.02 -17.95
CA SER A 198 -9.20 -18.12 -17.23
C SER A 198 -7.68 -18.14 -17.34
N GLU A 199 -7.10 -17.55 -18.38
CA GLU A 199 -5.65 -17.47 -18.58
C GLU A 199 -4.99 -16.26 -17.90
N PHE A 200 -5.77 -15.22 -17.59
CA PHE A 200 -5.31 -13.99 -16.94
C PHE A 200 -6.21 -13.74 -15.73
N CYS A 201 -5.83 -14.28 -14.58
CA CYS A 201 -6.61 -14.17 -13.34
C CYS A 201 -6.10 -13.05 -12.44
N LEU A 202 -6.97 -12.58 -11.54
CA LEU A 202 -6.61 -11.63 -10.49
C LEU A 202 -5.88 -12.38 -9.38
N ASP A 203 -4.62 -12.03 -9.13
CA ASP A 203 -3.86 -12.65 -8.05
C ASP A 203 -4.49 -12.36 -6.68
N VAL A 204 -4.57 -13.39 -5.82
CA VAL A 204 -5.23 -13.30 -4.51
C VAL A 204 -4.50 -12.31 -3.60
N GLU A 205 -3.16 -12.24 -3.66
CA GLU A 205 -2.40 -11.30 -2.84
C GLU A 205 -2.68 -9.85 -3.25
N ASP A 206 -2.87 -9.59 -4.55
CA ASP A 206 -3.18 -8.25 -5.05
C ASP A 206 -4.60 -7.81 -4.70
N TYR A 207 -5.56 -8.73 -4.77
CA TYR A 207 -6.90 -8.49 -4.26
C TYR A 207 -6.87 -8.13 -2.77
N LEU A 208 -6.25 -8.97 -1.93
CA LEU A 208 -6.18 -8.72 -0.48
C LEU A 208 -5.44 -7.42 -0.14
N THR A 209 -4.40 -7.09 -0.91
CA THR A 209 -3.66 -5.84 -0.76
C THR A 209 -4.52 -4.63 -1.14
N GLY A 210 -5.27 -4.70 -2.25
CA GLY A 210 -6.19 -3.65 -2.65
C GLY A 210 -7.33 -3.43 -1.65
N ILE A 211 -7.85 -4.49 -1.02
CA ILE A 211 -8.83 -4.37 0.07
C ILE A 211 -8.23 -3.65 1.29
N CYS A 212 -6.96 -3.90 1.64
CA CYS A 212 -6.26 -3.13 2.67
C CYS A 212 -6.08 -1.65 2.28
N PHE A 213 -5.97 -1.31 0.99
CA PHE A 213 -5.90 0.09 0.57
C PHE A 213 -7.26 0.77 0.67
N MET A 214 -8.34 0.08 0.29
CA MET A 214 -9.70 0.59 0.42
C MET A 214 -10.04 0.91 1.88
N SER A 215 -9.64 0.06 2.83
CA SER A 215 -9.92 0.31 4.26
C SER A 215 -9.34 1.63 4.77
N ASN A 216 -8.26 2.12 4.17
CA ASN A 216 -7.59 3.35 4.60
C ASN A 216 -8.42 4.61 4.27
N GLU A 217 -9.35 4.54 3.31
CA GLU A 217 -10.24 5.66 2.95
C GLU A 217 -11.42 5.80 3.93
N LEU A 218 -11.79 4.72 4.62
CA LEU A 218 -12.97 4.66 5.47
C LEU A 218 -12.94 5.59 6.69
N PRO A 219 -11.83 5.73 7.47
CA PRO A 219 -11.80 6.68 8.57
C PRO A 219 -12.03 8.13 8.14
N ARG A 220 -11.44 8.53 7.01
CA ARG A 220 -11.64 9.86 6.44
C ARG A 220 -13.08 10.04 5.97
N TYR A 221 -13.64 9.03 5.33
CA TYR A 221 -15.04 9.02 4.92
C TYR A 221 -15.97 9.23 6.12
N VAL A 222 -15.79 8.44 7.19
CA VAL A 222 -16.61 8.52 8.40
C VAL A 222 -16.60 9.92 9.03
N VAL A 223 -15.42 10.52 9.21
CA VAL A 223 -15.30 11.87 9.80
C VAL A 223 -16.08 12.90 8.97
N ASN A 224 -15.97 12.83 7.65
CA ASN A 224 -16.64 13.78 6.76
C ASN A 224 -18.15 13.55 6.72
N GLN A 225 -18.62 12.30 6.77
CA GLN A 225 -20.04 11.98 6.86
C GLN A 225 -20.67 12.49 8.16
N VAL A 226 -19.99 12.31 9.30
CA VAL A 226 -20.45 12.86 10.59
C VAL A 226 -20.49 14.39 10.56
N THR A 227 -19.49 15.01 9.92
CA THR A 227 -19.45 16.46 9.73
C THR A 227 -20.61 16.95 8.85
N ALA A 228 -21.04 16.15 7.88
CA ALA A 228 -22.21 16.41 7.04
C ALA A 228 -23.56 16.09 7.71
N GLY A 229 -23.55 15.55 8.95
CA GLY A 229 -24.75 15.23 9.72
C GLY A 229 -25.24 13.78 9.61
N ASP A 230 -24.52 12.90 8.92
CA ASP A 230 -24.82 11.46 8.88
C ASP A 230 -24.17 10.74 10.06
N TYR A 231 -24.95 10.59 11.14
CA TYR A 231 -24.53 9.92 12.37
C TYR A 231 -24.70 8.39 12.35
N ASP A 232 -25.35 7.83 11.34
CA ASP A 232 -25.50 6.38 11.19
C ASP A 232 -24.31 5.75 10.45
N CYS A 233 -23.63 6.51 9.60
CA CYS A 233 -22.45 6.07 8.86
C CYS A 233 -21.35 5.43 9.73
N PRO A 234 -20.88 6.03 10.84
CA PRO A 234 -19.82 5.45 11.67
C PRO A 234 -20.15 4.03 12.15
N ARG A 235 -21.42 3.78 12.52
CA ARG A 235 -21.88 2.46 12.94
C ARG A 235 -21.77 1.42 11.82
N LYS A 236 -22.20 1.79 10.61
CA LYS A 236 -22.15 0.90 9.43
C LYS A 236 -20.69 0.57 9.07
N VAL A 237 -19.83 1.58 9.03
CA VAL A 237 -18.40 1.42 8.71
C VAL A 237 -17.68 0.62 9.79
N LEU A 238 -17.97 0.88 11.08
CA LEU A 238 -17.35 0.14 12.18
C LEU A 238 -17.68 -1.35 12.12
N LYS A 239 -18.95 -1.70 11.85
CA LYS A 239 -19.36 -3.09 11.65
C LYS A 239 -18.58 -3.73 10.50
N PHE A 240 -18.56 -3.07 9.34
CA PHE A 240 -17.83 -3.55 8.17
C PHE A 240 -16.34 -3.77 8.42
N LEU A 241 -15.64 -2.78 9.01
CA LEU A 241 -14.21 -2.89 9.32
C LEU A 241 -13.91 -3.97 10.38
N THR A 242 -14.81 -4.17 11.34
CA THR A 242 -14.67 -5.22 12.36
C THR A 242 -14.75 -6.60 11.71
N ASP A 243 -15.75 -6.83 10.86
CA ASP A 243 -15.94 -8.09 10.13
C ASP A 243 -14.77 -8.34 9.17
N LEU A 244 -14.31 -7.30 8.49
CA LEU A 244 -13.16 -7.35 7.58
C LEU A 244 -11.87 -7.72 8.33
N HIS A 245 -11.58 -7.03 9.44
CA HIS A 245 -10.38 -7.28 10.23
C HIS A 245 -10.42 -8.68 10.87
N ALA A 246 -11.58 -9.17 11.32
CA ALA A 246 -11.75 -10.54 11.78
C ALA A 246 -11.47 -11.56 10.68
N SER A 247 -11.98 -11.32 9.46
CA SER A 247 -11.75 -12.17 8.30
C SER A 247 -10.27 -12.26 7.92
N PHE A 248 -9.55 -11.12 7.93
CA PHE A 248 -8.10 -11.13 7.71
C PHE A 248 -7.31 -11.84 8.82
N ARG A 249 -7.78 -11.83 10.08
CA ARG A 249 -7.16 -12.61 11.16
C ARG A 249 -7.30 -14.12 10.99
N MET A 250 -8.32 -14.58 10.27
CA MET A 250 -8.45 -16.00 9.92
C MET A 250 -7.38 -16.43 8.90
N LEU A 251 -6.80 -15.48 8.17
CA LEU A 251 -5.72 -15.74 7.22
C LEU A 251 -4.38 -15.82 7.97
N ASN A 252 -3.67 -16.94 7.84
CA ASN A 252 -2.33 -17.09 8.41
C ASN A 252 -1.27 -16.44 7.50
N LEU A 253 -1.30 -15.10 7.42
CA LEU A 253 -0.43 -14.32 6.54
C LEU A 253 1.05 -14.42 6.94
N ARG A 254 1.91 -14.66 5.95
CA ARG A 254 3.38 -14.60 6.10
C ARG A 254 3.82 -13.17 6.42
N ASN A 255 4.98 -13.01 7.06
CA ASN A 255 5.53 -11.68 7.37
C ASN A 255 6.10 -10.98 6.12
N ASP A 256 5.23 -10.39 5.32
CA ASP A 256 5.54 -9.71 4.06
C ASP A 256 4.83 -8.35 3.93
N PHE A 257 4.74 -7.85 2.70
CA PHE A 257 4.08 -6.58 2.41
C PHE A 257 2.59 -6.60 2.77
N LEU A 258 1.86 -7.65 2.42
CA LEU A 258 0.44 -7.78 2.71
C LEU A 258 0.20 -7.77 4.22
N ARG A 259 1.03 -8.49 4.99
CA ARG A 259 0.94 -8.47 6.46
C ARG A 259 1.15 -7.07 7.04
N LYS A 260 2.13 -6.32 6.53
CA LYS A 260 2.35 -4.92 6.97
C LYS A 260 1.14 -4.03 6.69
N LYS A 261 0.45 -4.24 5.56
CA LYS A 261 -0.77 -3.48 5.21
C LYS A 261 -1.95 -3.87 6.09
N PHE A 262 -2.16 -5.16 6.31
CA PHE A 262 -3.17 -5.66 7.23
C PHE A 262 -2.95 -5.16 8.67
N ASP A 263 -1.70 -5.20 9.17
CA ASP A 263 -1.38 -4.70 10.52
C ASP A 263 -1.67 -3.19 10.68
N GLY A 264 -1.75 -2.45 9.56
CA GLY A 264 -2.19 -1.05 9.49
C GLY A 264 -3.68 -0.86 9.77
N MET A 265 -4.52 -1.83 9.39
CA MET A 265 -5.98 -1.74 9.50
C MET A 265 -6.48 -1.54 10.94
N LYS A 266 -5.73 -2.01 11.95
CA LYS A 266 -6.07 -1.78 13.37
C LYS A 266 -6.08 -0.30 13.75
N TYR A 267 -5.29 0.54 13.07
CA TYR A 267 -5.27 1.98 13.30
C TYR A 267 -6.52 2.64 12.72
N ASP A 268 -6.96 2.19 11.55
CA ASP A 268 -8.18 2.70 10.90
C ASP A 268 -9.43 2.28 11.68
N LEU A 269 -9.48 1.03 12.14
CA LEU A 269 -10.55 0.51 13.00
C LEU A 269 -10.71 1.37 14.25
N ARG A 270 -9.61 1.62 14.97
CA ARG A 270 -9.64 2.45 16.19
C ARG A 270 -10.12 3.88 15.91
N LYS A 271 -9.69 4.51 14.80
CA LYS A 271 -10.17 5.86 14.45
C LYS A 271 -11.67 5.89 14.23
N VAL A 272 -12.22 4.89 13.52
CA VAL A 272 -13.67 4.79 13.30
C VAL A 272 -14.41 4.52 14.61
N GLU A 273 -13.85 3.69 15.49
CA GLU A 273 -14.39 3.41 16.82
C GLU A 273 -14.44 4.67 17.69
N GLU A 274 -13.38 5.48 17.71
CA GLU A 274 -13.33 6.76 18.42
C GLU A 274 -14.43 7.72 17.93
N VAL A 275 -14.61 7.84 16.60
CA VAL A 275 -15.67 8.68 16.03
C VAL A 275 -17.06 8.14 16.38
N TYR A 276 -17.26 6.82 16.35
CA TYR A 276 -18.54 6.22 16.73
C TYR A 276 -18.84 6.40 18.22
N TYR A 277 -17.84 6.24 19.08
CA TYR A 277 -17.94 6.52 20.52
C TYR A 277 -18.41 7.97 20.73
N ASP A 278 -17.77 8.92 20.06
CA ASP A 278 -18.10 10.34 20.11
C ASP A 278 -19.55 10.66 19.72
N VAL A 279 -20.06 9.99 18.68
CA VAL A 279 -21.47 10.10 18.25
C VAL A 279 -22.42 9.51 19.30
N LYS A 280 -22.06 8.36 19.88
CA LYS A 280 -22.89 7.65 20.87
C LYS A 280 -22.99 8.42 22.19
N ILE A 281 -21.88 8.92 22.74
CA ILE A 281 -21.89 9.65 24.02
C ILE A 281 -22.64 10.99 23.94
N ARG A 282 -22.65 11.62 22.76
CA ARG A 282 -23.38 12.87 22.52
C ARG A 282 -24.87 12.64 22.18
N GLY A 283 -25.31 11.39 22.05
CA GLY A 283 -26.68 11.05 21.71
C GLY A 283 -27.11 11.51 20.32
N LEU A 284 -26.18 11.60 19.38
CA LEU A 284 -26.42 12.07 18.00
C LEU A 284 -26.95 10.96 17.07
N GLY A 285 -26.75 9.70 17.45
CA GLY A 285 -27.26 8.56 16.69
C GLY A 285 -28.79 8.47 16.71
N SER A 286 -29.35 7.85 15.67
CA SER A 286 -30.78 7.52 15.61
C SER A 286 -31.19 6.73 16.87
N LYS A 287 -32.17 7.23 17.65
CA LYS A 287 -32.62 6.65 18.93
C LYS A 287 -33.29 5.25 18.81
N GLY A 288 -33.21 4.60 17.66
CA GLY A 288 -33.97 3.39 17.33
C GLY A 288 -33.35 2.05 17.74
N VAL A 289 -32.22 2.01 18.45
CA VAL A 289 -31.57 0.74 18.83
C VAL A 289 -31.04 0.79 20.27
N ALA A 290 -31.86 1.25 21.21
CA ALA A 290 -31.57 1.11 22.65
C ALA A 290 -32.31 -0.09 23.27
N GLU A 291 -33.24 -0.74 22.56
CA GLU A 291 -34.08 -1.81 23.16
C GLU A 291 -33.55 -3.24 22.97
N VAL A 292 -32.60 -3.50 22.07
CA VAL A 292 -32.19 -4.89 21.78
C VAL A 292 -31.14 -5.43 22.77
N ASP A 293 -30.40 -4.57 23.46
CA ASP A 293 -29.29 -4.99 24.34
C ASP A 293 -29.67 -5.21 25.81
N GLN A 294 -30.94 -5.00 26.18
CA GLN A 294 -31.44 -5.19 27.57
C GLN A 294 -32.18 -6.52 27.79
N SER A 295 -32.37 -7.36 26.76
CA SER A 295 -33.19 -8.58 26.87
C SER A 295 -32.43 -9.89 27.13
N VAL A 296 -31.11 -9.86 27.35
CA VAL A 296 -30.30 -11.08 27.59
C VAL A 296 -29.94 -11.29 29.07
N GLN A 297 -30.57 -10.55 30.00
CA GLN A 297 -30.27 -10.67 31.42
C GLN A 297 -31.52 -10.74 32.31
N GLU A 298 -32.49 -11.58 31.93
CA GLU A 298 -33.44 -12.19 32.86
C GLU A 298 -34.22 -13.31 32.16
N SER A 299 -33.69 -14.53 32.19
CA SER A 299 -34.42 -15.82 32.07
C SER A 299 -33.50 -16.97 32.47
#